data_AF-A0A820SDY2-F1
#
_entry.id   AF-A0A820SDY2-F1
#
_cell.length_a   1.000
_cell.length_b   1.000
_cell.length_c   1.000
_cell.angle_alpha   90.00
_cell.angle_beta   90.00
_cell.angle_gamma   90.00
#
_symmetry.space_group_name_H-M   'P 1'
#
loop_
_entity.id
_entity.type
_entity.pdbx_description
1 polymer ?
#
loop_
_entity_poly.entity_id
_entity_poly.type
_entity_poly.pdbx_seq_one_letter_code
_entity_poly.pdbx_strand_id
1 'polypeptide(L)'
;TPGLGVFLTTSSRHTPHVFERVLARVHALPETAVFLKLEYARIPIVDISQRLKIQKYGSDQRHFYHITARYGYSEHKIHPLDILELAAKEHGIP
;
A
#
# COMPACT_ATOMS: atom_id res chain seq x y z
N THR A 1 -20.56 0.32 3.98
CA THR A 1 -20.03 -0.99 4.40
C THR A 1 -18.53 -0.83 4.46
N PRO A 2 -17.84 -1.21 5.56
CA PRO A 2 -16.39 -1.13 5.60
C PRO A 2 -15.80 -1.97 4.48
N GLY A 3 -14.93 -1.35 3.68
CA GLY A 3 -14.37 -1.95 2.48
C GLY A 3 -12.93 -1.50 2.30
N LEU A 4 -12.06 -2.46 1.99
CA LEU A 4 -10.64 -2.26 1.72
C LEU A 4 -10.36 -2.60 0.26
N GLY A 5 -9.81 -1.65 -0.49
CA GLY A 5 -9.30 -1.87 -1.85
C GLY A 5 -7.79 -1.77 -1.89
N VAL A 6 -7.11 -2.84 -2.33
CA VAL A 6 -5.64 -2.83 -2.49
C VAL A 6 -5.30 -2.81 -3.97
N PHE A 7 -4.50 -1.84 -4.38
CA PHE A 7 -4.09 -1.64 -5.77
C PHE A 7 -2.58 -1.58 -5.87
N LEU A 8 -2.00 -2.46 -6.69
CA LEU A 8 -0.56 -2.45 -6.96
C LEU A 8 -0.20 -1.29 -7.89
N THR A 9 0.92 -0.64 -7.62
CA THR A 9 1.43 0.49 -8.41
C THR A 9 2.94 0.55 -8.44
N THR A 10 3.49 1.10 -9.52
CA THR A 10 4.90 1.44 -9.65
C THR A 10 5.20 2.87 -9.17
N SER A 11 4.17 3.69 -8.97
CA SER A 11 4.32 5.08 -8.54
C SER A 11 4.13 5.22 -7.03
N SER A 12 4.99 6.00 -6.39
CA SER A 12 4.87 6.33 -4.97
C SER A 12 4.10 7.63 -4.71
N ARG A 13 3.73 8.37 -5.76
CA ARG A 13 3.05 9.67 -5.64
C ARG A 13 1.71 9.74 -6.36
N HIS A 14 1.53 8.94 -7.39
CA HIS A 14 0.36 9.03 -8.24
C HIS A 14 -0.58 7.85 -7.98
N THR A 15 -1.86 8.18 -8.00
CA THR A 15 -2.94 7.21 -8.04
C THR A 15 -2.73 6.24 -9.21
N PRO A 16 -2.91 4.92 -9.00
CA PRO A 16 -2.71 3.95 -10.07
C PRO A 16 -3.78 4.11 -11.17
N HIS A 17 -3.41 4.03 -12.45
CA HIS A 17 -4.38 4.10 -13.56
C HIS A 17 -5.49 3.03 -13.49
N VAL A 18 -5.19 1.87 -12.88
CA VAL A 18 -6.20 0.83 -12.61
C VAL A 18 -7.28 1.35 -11.67
N PHE A 19 -6.90 2.11 -10.64
CA PHE A 19 -7.87 2.70 -9.71
C PHE A 19 -8.77 3.73 -10.39
N GLU A 20 -8.24 4.55 -11.30
CA GLU A 20 -9.05 5.50 -12.10
C GLU A 20 -10.12 4.78 -12.93
N ARG A 21 -9.78 3.63 -13.52
CA ARG A 21 -10.73 2.81 -14.28
C ARG A 21 -11.76 2.12 -13.40
N VAL A 22 -11.37 1.72 -12.19
CA VAL A 22 -12.26 1.14 -11.18
C VAL A 22 -13.24 2.19 -10.68
N LEU A 23 -12.76 3.40 -10.34
CA LEU A 23 -13.61 4.56 -10.01
C LEU A 23 -14.69 4.81 -11.06
N ALA A 24 -14.34 4.72 -12.34
CA ALA A 24 -15.28 4.96 -13.44
C ALA A 24 -16.35 3.87 -13.61
N ARG A 25 -16.17 2.67 -13.02
CA ARG A 25 -17.04 1.50 -13.23
C ARG A 25 -17.75 1.03 -11.96
N VAL A 26 -17.19 1.31 -10.79
CA VAL A 26 -17.77 0.88 -9.52
C VAL A 26 -18.57 2.03 -8.93
N HIS A 27 -19.86 1.81 -8.72
CA HIS A 27 -20.78 2.82 -8.14
C HIS A 27 -20.54 3.11 -6.65
N ALA A 28 -19.70 2.33 -5.98
CA ALA A 28 -19.33 2.51 -4.58
C ALA A 28 -17.82 2.31 -4.41
N LEU A 29 -17.17 3.29 -3.82
CA LEU A 29 -15.76 3.18 -3.46
C LEU A 29 -15.59 2.46 -2.12
N PRO A 30 -14.52 1.68 -1.96
CA PRO A 30 -14.14 1.21 -0.64
C PRO A 30 -13.82 2.42 0.25
N GLU A 31 -14.17 2.30 1.52
CA GLU A 31 -13.91 3.32 2.54
C GLU A 31 -12.41 3.58 2.70
N THR A 32 -11.61 2.52 2.61
CA THR A 32 -10.15 2.57 2.62
C THR A 32 -9.58 2.04 1.30
N ALA A 33 -8.66 2.79 0.71
CA ALA A 33 -7.90 2.35 -0.47
C ALA A 33 -6.40 2.43 -0.20
N VAL A 34 -5.70 1.32 -0.45
CA VAL A 34 -4.26 1.16 -0.29
C VAL A 34 -3.62 1.03 -1.67
N PHE A 35 -2.76 1.98 -2.01
CA PHE A 35 -1.89 1.97 -3.18
C PHE A 35 -0.55 1.38 -2.77
N LEU A 36 -0.35 0.10 -3.08
CA LEU A 36 0.83 -0.66 -2.69
C LEU A 36 1.89 -0.63 -3.78
N LYS A 37 3.08 -0.14 -3.42
CA LYS A 37 4.29 -0.18 -4.24
C LYS A 37 5.30 -1.13 -3.61
N LEU A 38 5.88 -2.01 -4.41
CA LEU A 38 7.00 -2.87 -4.01
C LEU A 38 8.30 -2.30 -4.58
N GLU A 39 9.32 -2.14 -3.74
CA GLU A 39 10.66 -1.67 -4.10
C GLU A 39 11.72 -2.67 -3.63
N TYR A 40 12.73 -2.92 -4.47
CA TYR A 40 13.91 -3.67 -4.06
C TYR A 40 15.05 -2.70 -3.70
N ALA A 41 15.61 -2.87 -2.51
CA ALA A 41 16.78 -2.18 -2.01
C ALA A 41 18.05 -2.97 -2.37
N ARG A 42 19.17 -2.24 -2.51
CA ARG A 42 20.50 -2.84 -2.80
C ARG A 42 21.20 -3.40 -1.54
N ILE A 43 20.42 -3.90 -0.59
CA ILE A 43 20.90 -4.52 0.65
C ILE A 43 20.31 -5.93 0.75
N PRO A 44 20.97 -6.88 1.43
CA PRO A 44 20.52 -8.28 1.44
C PRO A 44 19.17 -8.46 2.14
N ILE A 45 19.00 -7.82 3.30
CA ILE A 45 17.80 -7.86 4.13
C ILE A 45 17.51 -6.42 4.57
N VAL A 46 16.24 -6.00 4.50
CA VAL A 46 15.80 -4.67 4.96
C VAL A 46 15.25 -4.78 6.38
N ASP A 47 15.71 -3.91 7.28
CA ASP A 47 15.17 -3.82 8.64
C ASP A 47 13.69 -3.47 8.65
N ILE A 48 12.94 -4.02 9.62
CA ILE A 48 11.49 -3.84 9.74
C ILE A 48 11.10 -2.35 9.78
N SER A 49 11.88 -1.52 10.50
CA SER A 49 11.63 -0.08 10.62
C SER A 49 11.80 0.70 9.32
N GLN A 50 12.53 0.17 8.34
CA GLN A 50 12.76 0.78 7.03
C GLN A 50 11.93 0.13 5.92
N ARG A 51 11.25 -0.98 6.24
CA ARG A 51 10.50 -1.79 5.30
C ARG A 51 9.28 -1.07 4.77
N LEU A 52 8.63 -0.22 5.58
CA LEU A 52 7.44 0.51 5.18
C LEU A 52 7.68 2.01 5.11
N LYS A 53 7.27 2.62 4.01
CA LYS A 53 7.04 4.05 3.91
C LYS A 53 5.58 4.28 3.57
N ILE A 54 4.86 4.94 4.47
CA ILE A 54 3.43 5.15 4.35
C ILE A 54 3.17 6.64 4.17
N GLN A 55 2.30 6.97 3.22
CA GLN A 55 1.81 8.32 3.00
C GLN A 55 0.29 8.27 2.98
N LYS A 56 -0.36 9.02 3.88
CA LYS A 56 -1.82 9.16 3.92
C LYS A 56 -2.24 10.33 3.03
N TYR A 57 -3.29 10.13 2.24
CA TYR A 57 -3.89 11.11 1.37
C TYR A 57 -5.41 11.20 1.64
N GLY A 58 -6.00 12.38 1.42
CA GLY A 58 -7.44 12.63 1.59
C GLY A 58 -7.80 13.40 2.87
N SER A 59 -9.04 13.89 2.93
CA SER A 59 -9.64 14.50 4.13
C SER A 59 -10.37 13.44 4.98
N ASP A 60 -10.72 13.80 6.22
CA ASP A 60 -11.14 12.92 7.33
C ASP A 60 -12.18 11.82 7.02
N GLN A 61 -12.92 11.90 5.93
CA GLN A 61 -13.99 10.94 5.57
C GLN A 61 -13.55 9.81 4.63
N ARG A 62 -12.34 9.84 4.05
CA ARG A 62 -11.84 8.76 3.18
C ARG A 62 -10.37 8.48 3.46
N HIS A 63 -10.02 7.21 3.56
CA HIS A 63 -8.67 6.79 3.93
C HIS A 63 -7.93 6.26 2.71
N PHE A 64 -7.13 7.13 2.07
CA PHE A 64 -6.22 6.70 1.01
C PHE A 64 -4.81 6.59 1.56
N TYR A 65 -4.15 5.46 1.34
CA TYR A 65 -2.77 5.23 1.78
C TYR A 65 -1.92 4.83 0.57
N HIS A 66 -0.80 5.51 0.34
CA HIS A 66 0.31 4.90 -0.40
C HIS A 66 1.22 4.17 0.58
N ILE A 67 1.41 2.89 0.35
CA ILE A 67 2.37 2.08 1.09
C ILE A 67 3.47 1.68 0.11
N THR A 68 4.70 2.09 0.40
CA THR A 68 5.89 1.58 -0.28
C THR A 68 6.55 0.56 0.62
N ALA A 69 6.53 -0.70 0.21
CA ALA A 69 7.21 -1.78 0.90
C ALA A 69 8.57 -2.06 0.24
N ARG A 70 9.63 -2.10 1.05
CA ARG A 70 11.02 -2.27 0.61
C ARG A 70 11.57 -3.62 1.01
N TYR A 71 12.22 -4.28 0.06
CA TYR A 71 12.79 -5.61 0.24
C TYR A 71 14.24 -5.67 -0.20
N GLY A 72 15.04 -6.42 0.52
CA GLY A 72 16.40 -6.75 0.13
C GLY A 72 16.45 -7.78 -0.98
N TYR A 73 17.57 -7.83 -1.69
CA TYR A 73 17.73 -8.74 -2.85
C TYR A 73 17.77 -10.23 -2.44
N SER A 74 18.04 -10.54 -1.17
CA SER A 74 18.04 -11.93 -0.66
C SER A 74 16.66 -12.34 -0.09
N GLU A 75 15.66 -11.47 -0.17
CA GLU A 75 14.31 -11.74 0.32
C GLU A 75 13.46 -12.32 -0.81
N HIS A 76 13.21 -13.64 -0.76
CA HIS A 76 12.60 -14.37 -1.87
C HIS A 76 11.11 -14.68 -1.68
N LYS A 77 10.55 -14.41 -0.50
CA LYS A 77 9.15 -14.67 -0.17
C LYS A 77 8.50 -13.38 0.30
N ILE A 78 8.01 -12.61 -0.66
CA ILE A 78 7.30 -11.35 -0.41
C ILE A 78 5.81 -11.64 -0.54
N HIS A 79 5.12 -11.74 0.59
CA HIS A 79 3.67 -11.85 0.60
C HIS A 79 3.05 -10.46 0.84
N PRO A 80 2.17 -9.99 -0.06
CA PRO A 80 1.51 -8.69 0.12
C PRO A 80 0.68 -8.60 1.41
N LEU A 81 0.20 -9.72 1.96
CA LEU A 81 -0.55 -9.74 3.22
C LEU A 81 0.34 -9.36 4.42
N ASP A 82 1.57 -9.86 4.48
CA ASP A 82 2.54 -9.53 5.53
C ASP A 82 2.81 -8.02 5.60
N ILE A 83 2.73 -7.32 4.46
CA ILE A 83 2.88 -5.86 4.37
C ILE A 83 1.72 -5.17 5.06
N LEU A 84 0.50 -5.63 4.80
CA LEU A 84 -0.72 -5.06 5.36
C LEU A 84 -0.78 -5.33 6.87
N GLU A 85 -0.41 -6.53 7.31
CA GLU A 85 -0.30 -6.87 8.73
C GLU A 85 0.74 -5.99 9.44
N LEU A 86 1.90 -5.77 8.82
CA LEU A 86 2.92 -4.89 9.36
C LEU A 86 2.45 -3.43 9.40
N ALA A 87 1.75 -2.97 8.37
CA ALA A 87 1.18 -1.62 8.33
C ALA A 87 0.09 -1.42 9.40
N ALA A 88 -0.74 -2.44 9.64
CA ALA A 88 -1.74 -2.43 10.70
C ALA A 88 -1.09 -2.36 12.08
N LYS A 89 -0.06 -3.17 12.31
CA LYS A 89 0.64 -3.26 13.60
C LYS A 89 1.41 -1.99 13.94
N GLU A 90 2.20 -1.46 13.01
CA GLU A 90 3.12 -0.34 13.27
C GLU A 90 2.44 1.03 13.13
N HIS A 91 1.38 1.13 12.32
CA HIS A 91 0.80 2.43 11.93
C HIS A 91 -0.72 2.51 12.09
N GLY A 92 -1.37 1.46 12.61
CA GLY A 92 -2.81 1.47 12.88
C GLY A 92 -3.67 1.61 11.62
N ILE A 93 -3.16 1.15 10.47
CA ILE A 93 -3.91 1.13 9.21
C ILE A 93 -4.85 -0.09 9.23
N PRO A 94 -6.15 0.09 8.93
CA PRO A 94 -7.12 -1.00 8.96
C PRO A 94 -6.88 -2.08 7.89
#